data_AF-A0A7J2LZR0-F1
#
_entry.id   AF-A0A7J2LZR0-F1
#
_cell.length_a   1.000
_cell.length_b   1.000
_cell.length_c   1.000
_cell.angle_alpha   90.00
_cell.angle_beta   90.00
_cell.angle_gamma   90.00
#
_symmetry.space_group_name_H-M   'P 1'
#
loop_
_entity.id
_entity.type
_entity.pdbx_description
1 polymer ?
#
loop_
_entity_poly.entity_id
_entity_poly.type
_entity_poly.pdbx_seq_one_letter_code
_entity_poly.pdbx_strand_id
1 'polypeptide(L)'
;MIRLAILVSYGGEGVKVCQDCAECSGILYMGIGDSGLVEEAEFFQIGGGCSGEVLEFVRELEVDIVVGALAPSVAEMLIEEEVAVMTLSFTDPKDLIRAYVSGELADPLAEAGFWLSRPNN
;
A
#
# COMPACT_ATOMS: atom_id res chain seq x y z
N MET A 1 10.15 -10.59 -4.38
CA MET A 1 9.37 -9.45 -4.87
C MET A 1 8.27 -9.15 -3.87
N ILE A 2 7.98 -7.87 -3.63
CA ILE A 2 6.91 -7.42 -2.73
C ILE A 2 5.99 -6.48 -3.49
N ARG A 3 4.68 -6.70 -3.34
CA ARG A 3 3.61 -5.98 -4.03
C ARG A 3 2.89 -5.06 -3.06
N LEU A 4 2.94 -3.77 -3.36
CA LEU A 4 2.32 -2.73 -2.55
C LEU A 4 1.10 -2.15 -3.28
N ALA A 5 0.01 -1.97 -2.55
CA ALA A 5 -1.13 -1.17 -2.95
C ALA A 5 -1.21 0.07 -2.06
N ILE A 6 -0.97 1.24 -2.65
CA ILE A 6 -1.06 2.52 -1.93
C ILE A 6 -2.38 3.17 -2.30
N LEU A 7 -3.30 3.28 -1.35
CA LEU A 7 -4.54 4.00 -1.54
C LEU A 7 -4.24 5.49 -1.66
N VAL A 8 -4.80 6.12 -2.69
CA VAL A 8 -4.53 7.52 -3.00
C VAL A 8 -5.79 8.31 -3.27
N SER A 9 -5.73 9.61 -2.99
CA SER A 9 -6.70 10.60 -3.41
C SER A 9 -6.11 11.46 -4.54
N TYR A 10 -6.94 11.77 -5.53
CA TYR A 10 -6.60 12.63 -6.65
C TYR A 10 -7.26 14.00 -6.48
N GLY A 11 -6.47 15.06 -6.47
CA GLY A 11 -6.97 16.43 -6.35
C GLY A 11 -6.18 17.43 -7.19
N GLY A 12 -6.59 18.70 -7.13
CA GLY A 12 -5.95 19.78 -7.91
C GLY A 12 -4.46 20.02 -7.63
N GLU A 13 -3.94 19.47 -6.53
CA GLU A 13 -2.53 19.53 -6.14
C GLU A 13 -1.72 18.27 -6.49
N GLY A 14 -2.35 17.26 -7.12
CA GLY A 14 -1.71 15.99 -7.50
C GLY A 14 -2.25 14.78 -6.74
N VAL A 15 -1.42 13.74 -6.65
CA VAL A 15 -1.74 12.45 -6.00
C VAL A 15 -1.20 12.45 -4.58
N LYS A 16 -2.03 12.12 -3.60
CA LYS A 16 -1.64 12.01 -2.19
C LYS A 16 -2.05 10.65 -1.64
N VAL A 17 -1.29 10.12 -0.67
CA VAL A 17 -1.72 8.95 0.11
C VAL A 17 -3.04 9.29 0.79
N CYS A 18 -4.00 8.39 0.66
CA CYS A 18 -5.33 8.58 1.16
C CYS A 18 -5.36 8.53 2.70
N GLN A 19 -5.90 9.58 3.33
CA GLN A 19 -5.98 9.71 4.79
C GLN A 19 -7.42 9.55 5.32
N ASP A 20 -8.42 9.70 4.45
CA ASP A 20 -9.82 9.42 4.75
C ASP A 20 -10.40 8.51 3.68
N CYS A 21 -11.04 7.42 4.11
CA CYS A 21 -11.57 6.42 3.23
C CYS A 21 -12.59 6.94 2.21
N ALA A 22 -13.34 7.99 2.58
CA ALA A 22 -14.30 8.64 1.69
C ALA A 22 -13.63 9.44 0.56
N GLU A 23 -12.35 9.78 0.71
CA GLU A 23 -11.59 10.59 -0.24
C GLU A 23 -10.70 9.75 -1.17
N CYS A 24 -10.59 8.43 -0.92
CA CYS A 24 -9.79 7.55 -1.76
C CYS A 24 -10.42 7.42 -3.15
N SER A 25 -9.63 7.72 -4.18
CA SER A 25 -10.07 7.71 -5.57
C SER A 25 -9.22 6.82 -6.48
N GLY A 26 -8.15 6.23 -5.95
CA GLY A 26 -7.36 5.25 -6.69
C GLY A 26 -6.42 4.43 -5.82
N ILE A 27 -5.73 3.51 -6.48
CA ILE A 27 -4.69 2.65 -5.94
C ILE A 27 -3.46 2.80 -6.83
N LEU A 28 -2.33 3.16 -6.25
CA LEU A 28 -1.02 3.00 -6.87
C LEU A 28 -0.49 1.62 -6.49
N TYR A 29 -0.45 0.73 -7.48
CA TYR A 29 0.19 -0.57 -7.35
C TYR A 29 1.66 -0.47 -7.70
N MET A 30 2.49 -1.16 -6.93
CA MET A 30 3.89 -1.34 -7.27
C MET A 30 4.42 -2.71 -6.90
N GLY A 31 5.16 -3.32 -7.81
CA GLY A 31 6.02 -4.47 -7.55
C GLY A 31 7.45 -4.01 -7.31
N ILE A 32 8.00 -4.29 -6.12
CA ILE A 32 9.39 -4.02 -5.77
C ILE A 32 10.15 -5.35 -5.78
N GLY A 33 11.15 -5.44 -6.67
CA GLY A 33 12.00 -6.63 -6.79
C GLY A 33 12.96 -6.79 -5.60
N ASP A 34 13.63 -7.94 -5.54
CA ASP A 34 14.57 -8.25 -4.45
C ASP A 34 15.81 -7.33 -4.43
N SER A 35 16.04 -6.61 -5.52
CA SER A 35 17.06 -5.56 -5.65
C SER A 35 16.67 -4.25 -4.96
N GLY A 36 15.44 -4.12 -4.48
CA GLY A 36 14.86 -2.88 -3.94
C GLY A 36 14.42 -1.89 -5.02
N LEU A 37 14.49 -2.27 -6.31
CA LEU A 37 14.02 -1.45 -7.42
C LEU A 37 12.54 -1.70 -7.72
N VAL A 38 11.85 -0.67 -8.18
CA VAL A 38 10.49 -0.78 -8.70
C VAL A 38 10.55 -1.46 -10.06
N GLU A 39 9.92 -2.62 -10.18
CA GLU A 39 9.85 -3.43 -11.41
C GLU A 39 8.48 -3.30 -12.10
N GLU A 40 7.42 -3.10 -11.32
CA GLU A 40 6.06 -2.87 -11.80
C GLU A 40 5.48 -1.63 -11.11
N ALA A 41 4.75 -0.81 -11.87
CA ALA A 41 4.02 0.33 -11.32
C ALA A 41 2.80 0.63 -12.18
N GLU A 42 1.61 0.57 -11.58
CA GLU A 42 0.35 0.84 -12.26
C GLU A 42 -0.58 1.66 -11.38
N PHE A 43 -1.48 2.40 -12.02
CA PHE A 43 -2.50 3.19 -11.34
C PHE A 43 -3.89 2.66 -11.69
N PHE A 44 -4.68 2.40 -10.67
CA PHE A 44 -6.06 1.93 -10.79
C PHE A 44 -6.99 2.96 -10.19
N GLN A 45 -8.01 3.35 -10.93
CA GLN A 45 -9.05 4.23 -10.42
C GLN A 45 -10.11 3.39 -9.69
N ILE A 46 -10.52 3.82 -8.51
CA ILE A 46 -11.60 3.19 -7.73
C ILE A 46 -12.77 4.15 -7.60
N GLY A 47 -13.99 3.62 -7.67
CA GLY A 47 -15.22 4.42 -7.68
C GLY A 47 -15.86 4.57 -6.30
N GLY A 48 -15.60 3.61 -5.39
CA GLY A 48 -16.33 3.45 -4.13
C GLY A 48 -15.53 3.71 -2.85
N GLY A 49 -14.41 4.44 -2.89
CA GLY A 49 -13.51 4.58 -1.73
C GLY A 49 -12.86 3.25 -1.33
N CYS A 50 -12.45 3.08 -0.07
CA CYS A 50 -11.90 1.81 0.45
C CYS A 50 -12.98 0.81 0.85
N SER A 51 -13.73 0.39 -0.15
CA SER A 51 -14.76 -0.63 -0.08
C SER A 51 -14.24 -1.98 -0.59
N GLY A 52 -15.16 -2.90 -0.93
CA GLY A 52 -14.83 -4.22 -1.46
C GLY A 52 -13.99 -4.21 -2.74
N GLU A 53 -13.98 -3.11 -3.51
CA GLU A 53 -13.10 -2.94 -4.67
C GLU A 53 -11.62 -3.13 -4.30
N VAL A 54 -11.21 -2.68 -3.10
CA VAL A 54 -9.83 -2.87 -2.62
C VAL A 54 -9.53 -4.34 -2.33
N LEU A 55 -10.51 -5.10 -1.81
CA LEU A 55 -10.32 -6.54 -1.53
C LEU A 55 -10.19 -7.34 -2.82
N GLU A 56 -11.07 -7.07 -3.79
CA GLU A 56 -10.99 -7.72 -5.11
C GLU A 56 -9.64 -7.43 -5.76
N PHE A 57 -9.22 -6.17 -5.74
CA PHE A 57 -7.92 -5.74 -6.25
C PHE A 57 -6.74 -6.47 -5.61
N VAL A 58 -6.71 -6.53 -4.27
CA VAL A 58 -5.65 -7.19 -3.51
C VAL A 58 -5.54 -8.67 -3.86
N ARG A 59 -6.69 -9.35 -4.02
CA ARG A 59 -6.74 -10.77 -4.38
C ARG A 59 -6.29 -11.02 -5.81
N GLU A 60 -6.70 -10.17 -6.76
CA GLU A 60 -6.36 -10.34 -8.17
C GLU A 60 -4.86 -10.14 -8.43
N LEU A 61 -4.24 -9.17 -7.75
CA LEU A 61 -2.83 -8.83 -7.93
C LEU A 61 -1.90 -9.43 -6.88
N GLU A 62 -2.42 -10.29 -5.98
CA GLU A 62 -1.65 -10.93 -4.90
C GLU A 62 -0.85 -9.90 -4.08
N VAL A 63 -1.50 -8.81 -3.68
CA VAL A 63 -0.86 -7.71 -2.96
C VAL A 63 -0.44 -8.17 -1.56
N ASP A 64 0.81 -7.89 -1.19
CA ASP A 64 1.36 -8.23 0.12
C ASP A 64 1.08 -7.15 1.17
N ILE A 65 1.05 -5.87 0.76
CA ILE A 65 0.94 -4.72 1.65
C ILE A 65 -0.04 -3.69 1.08
N VAL A 66 -1.03 -3.29 1.87
CA VAL A 66 -1.91 -2.17 1.61
C VAL A 66 -1.55 -0.99 2.52
N VAL A 67 -1.36 0.18 1.93
CA VAL A 67 -1.03 1.42 2.65
C VAL A 67 -2.08 2.49 2.42
N GLY A 68 -2.62 3.06 3.49
CA GLY A 68 -3.55 4.19 3.45
C GLY A 68 -4.77 3.98 4.34
N ALA A 69 -5.68 4.94 4.31
CA ALA A 69 -6.94 4.85 5.04
C ALA A 69 -7.82 3.73 4.48
N LEU A 70 -8.33 2.88 5.36
CA LEU A 70 -9.23 1.77 5.05
C LEU A 70 -10.43 1.79 5.98
N ALA A 71 -11.58 1.29 5.52
CA ALA A 71 -12.67 0.97 6.41
C ALA A 71 -12.23 -0.16 7.36
N PRO A 72 -12.56 -0.12 8.67
CA PRO A 72 -12.12 -1.13 9.64
C PRO A 72 -12.45 -2.57 9.23
N SER A 73 -13.66 -2.79 8.69
CA SER A 73 -14.08 -4.12 8.22
C SER A 73 -13.27 -4.63 7.03
N VAL A 74 -12.76 -3.73 6.18
CA VAL A 74 -11.88 -4.09 5.06
C VAL A 74 -10.49 -4.42 5.56
N ALA A 75 -9.97 -3.62 6.50
CA ALA A 75 -8.68 -3.90 7.12
C ALA A 75 -8.66 -5.25 7.86
N GLU A 76 -9.74 -5.59 8.58
CA GLU A 76 -9.88 -6.89 9.24
C GLU A 76 -9.83 -8.05 8.23
N MET A 77 -10.57 -7.96 7.12
CA MET A 77 -10.55 -9.00 6.08
C MET A 77 -9.18 -9.14 5.41
N LEU A 78 -8.48 -8.02 5.15
CA LEU A 78 -7.13 -8.05 4.60
C LEU A 78 -6.15 -8.78 5.53
N ILE A 79 -6.24 -8.52 6.84
CA ILE A 79 -5.40 -9.20 7.84
C ILE A 79 -5.73 -10.70 7.92
N GLU A 80 -7.01 -11.08 7.82
CA GLU A 80 -7.43 -12.49 7.75
C GLU A 80 -6.89 -13.20 6.50
N GLU A 81 -6.64 -12.47 5.41
CA GLU A 81 -6.02 -12.94 4.18
C GLU A 81 -4.48 -12.85 4.19
N GLU A 82 -3.88 -12.62 5.36
CA GLU A 82 -2.43 -12.48 5.55
C GLU A 82 -1.80 -11.29 4.80
N VAL A 83 -2.61 -10.29 4.44
CA VAL A 83 -2.17 -9.05 3.78
C VAL A 83 -1.85 -7.98 4.83
N ALA A 84 -0.71 -7.32 4.69
CA ALA A 84 -0.33 -6.24 5.58
C ALA A 84 -1.23 -5.03 5.40
N VAL A 85 -1.64 -4.42 6.51
CA VAL A 85 -2.32 -3.13 6.47
C VAL A 85 -1.49 -2.12 7.24
N MET A 86 -1.08 -1.05 6.57
CA MET A 86 -0.34 0.05 7.17
C MET A 86 -1.12 1.35 7.07
N THR A 87 -1.25 2.02 8.22
CA THR A 87 -1.64 3.42 8.27
C THR A 87 -0.39 4.23 8.60
N LEU A 88 0.00 5.12 7.69
CA LEU A 88 1.20 5.94 7.85
C LEU A 88 0.87 7.42 7.66
N SER A 89 1.67 8.28 8.30
CA SER A 89 1.56 9.74 8.20
C SER A 89 2.14 10.32 6.90
N PHE A 90 2.64 9.49 5.99
CA PHE A 90 3.11 9.94 4.69
C PHE A 90 1.94 10.52 3.89
N THR A 91 2.17 11.70 3.32
CA THR A 91 1.19 12.35 2.43
C THR A 91 1.57 12.16 0.95
N ASP A 92 2.85 12.15 0.62
CA ASP A 92 3.33 11.89 -0.75
C ASP A 92 3.67 10.40 -0.91
N PRO A 93 3.10 9.68 -1.89
CA PRO A 93 3.46 8.30 -2.18
C PRO A 93 4.96 8.11 -2.43
N LYS A 94 5.66 9.08 -3.00
CA LYS A 94 7.11 8.98 -3.25
C LYS A 94 7.91 8.89 -1.97
N ASP A 95 7.50 9.58 -0.91
CA ASP A 95 8.20 9.55 0.37
C ASP A 95 7.99 8.20 1.06
N LEU A 96 6.78 7.64 0.97
CA LEU A 96 6.49 6.28 1.42
C LEU A 96 7.39 5.25 0.71
N ILE A 97 7.50 5.35 -0.62
CA ILE A 97 8.31 4.43 -1.42
C ILE A 97 9.79 4.57 -1.07
N ARG A 98 10.28 5.80 -0.91
CA ARG A 98 11.66 6.04 -0.46
C ARG A 98 11.92 5.41 0.90
N ALA A 99 11.02 5.60 1.86
CA ALA A 99 11.13 5.02 3.19
C ALA A 99 11.12 3.49 3.15
N TYR A 100 10.34 2.90 2.25
CA TYR A 100 10.35 1.45 2.02
C TYR A 100 11.72 0.99 1.47
N VAL A 101 12.18 1.59 0.37
CA VAL A 101 13.41 1.20 -0.32
C VAL A 101 14.66 1.48 0.54
N SER A 102 14.65 2.54 1.36
CA SER A 102 15.74 2.85 2.30
C SER A 102 15.75 1.93 3.52
N GLY A 103 14.71 1.11 3.71
CA GLY A 103 14.56 0.24 4.88
C GLY A 103 14.10 0.96 6.14
N GLU A 104 13.74 2.24 6.07
CA GLU A 104 13.16 2.99 7.20
C GLU A 104 11.84 2.38 7.70
N LEU A 105 11.13 1.66 6.82
CA LEU A 105 9.91 0.92 7.19
C LEU A 105 10.17 -0.48 7.74
N ALA A 106 11.43 -0.95 7.84
CA ALA A 106 11.73 -2.31 8.27
C ALA A 106 11.25 -2.60 9.70
N ASP A 107 11.51 -1.69 10.65
CA ASP A 107 11.07 -1.87 12.04
C ASP A 107 9.53 -1.80 12.17
N PRO A 108 8.83 -0.78 11.62
CA PRO A 108 7.36 -0.76 11.61
C PRO A 108 6.71 -1.99 10.96
N LEU A 109 7.28 -2.51 9.87
CA LEU A 109 6.78 -3.71 9.19
C LEU A 109 7.01 -4.97 10.02
N ALA A 110 8.17 -5.09 10.68
CA ALA A 110 8.45 -6.21 11.58
C ALA A 110 7.52 -6.21 12.80
N GLU A 111 7.21 -5.04 13.38
CA GLU A 111 6.22 -4.90 14.46
C GLU A 111 4.81 -5.33 14.02
N ALA A 112 4.47 -5.11 12.75
CA ALA A 112 3.23 -5.58 12.14
C ALA A 112 3.25 -7.07 11.74
N GLY A 113 4.32 -7.81 12.05
CA GLY A 113 4.47 -9.23 11.75
C GLY A 113 5.04 -9.54 10.36
N PHE A 114 5.41 -8.52 9.58
CA PHE A 114 6.00 -8.67 8.26
C PHE A 114 7.52 -8.75 8.38
N TRP A 115 8.05 -9.97 8.28
CA TRP A 115 9.47 -10.20 8.17
C TRP A 115 9.88 -9.94 6.72
N LEU A 116 10.17 -8.67 6.41
CA LEU A 116 10.93 -8.35 5.21
C LEU A 116 12.28 -9.07 5.33
N SER A 117 12.48 -10.09 4.50
CA SER A 117 13.84 -10.52 4.18
C SER A 117 14.52 -9.27 3.67
N ARG A 118 15.45 -8.68 4.44
CA ARG A 118 16.20 -7.50 3.98
C ARG A 118 16.66 -7.78 2.54
N PRO A 119 16.47 -6.87 1.57
CA PRO A 119 17.19 -6.99 0.32
C PRO A 119 18.67 -7.07 0.71
N ASN A 120 19.30 -8.20 0.39
CA ASN A 120 20.61 -8.58 0.90
C ASN A 120 21.60 -7.41 0.70
N ASN A 121 22.13 -6.88 1.80
CA ASN A 121 23.35 -6.08 1.80
C ASN A 121 24.54 -7.02 2.01
#